data_AF-A0A7G9G0W5-F1
#
_entry.id   AF-A0A7G9G0W5-F1
#
_cell.length_a   1.000
_cell.length_b   1.000
_cell.length_c   1.000
_cell.angle_alpha   90.00
_cell.angle_beta   90.00
_cell.angle_gamma   90.00
#
_symmetry.space_group_name_H-M   'P 1'
#
loop_
_entity.id
_entity.type
_entity.pdbx_description
1 polymer ?
#
loop_
_entity_poly.entity_id
_entity_poly.type
_entity_poly.pdbx_seq_one_letter_code
_entity_poly.pdbx_strand_id
1 'polypeptide(L)'
;MEQQDQAAMKKSEGSGKTDTRSAVKKTRMDRIVDTISGIFVPTLPVITAAGILKALMLLLSALNLLNAESNTYYILSFVSSAGFYFLPLLLAHSTAKRFGGDPYLALFLTAILLHPDFISVFKEGGSLTFLSLPITMMSYSSTVVPAIVIG
;
A
#
# COMPACT_ATOMS: atom_id res chain seq x y z
N MET A 1 59.20 2.36 20.62
CA MET A 1 58.77 2.84 19.29
C MET A 1 57.64 1.94 18.80
N GLU A 2 56.41 2.03 19.35
CA GLU A 2 55.25 1.32 18.75
C GLU A 2 53.88 1.61 19.41
N GLN A 3 53.78 2.51 20.40
CA GLN A 3 52.55 3.28 20.54
C GLN A 3 52.63 4.47 19.59
N GLN A 4 51.63 4.61 18.70
CA GLN A 4 51.46 5.63 17.64
C GLN A 4 52.07 5.27 16.27
N ASP A 5 51.36 4.49 15.42
CA ASP A 5 51.33 4.75 13.95
C ASP A 5 50.29 3.94 13.12
N GLN A 6 49.53 2.98 13.66
CA GLN A 6 48.41 2.37 12.91
C GLN A 6 47.07 2.58 13.59
N ALA A 7 46.82 3.85 13.93
CA ALA A 7 45.53 4.45 13.76
C ALA A 7 45.42 4.94 12.31
N ALA A 8 44.92 4.13 11.38
CA ALA A 8 44.34 4.64 10.13
C ALA A 8 43.69 3.53 9.30
N MET A 9 42.52 3.86 8.74
CA MET A 9 41.86 3.21 7.59
C MET A 9 41.07 1.93 7.89
N LYS A 10 39.79 2.11 8.23
CA LYS A 10 38.63 2.06 7.29
C LYS A 10 38.12 0.63 7.14
N LYS A 11 36.85 0.28 7.37
CA LYS A 11 35.64 1.09 7.39
C LYS A 11 34.53 0.23 8.02
N SER A 12 34.37 0.30 9.34
CA SER A 12 33.12 -0.06 9.98
C SER A 12 32.24 1.19 9.96
N GLU A 13 31.51 1.40 8.87
CA GLU A 13 30.52 2.47 8.77
C GLU A 13 29.20 1.97 8.16
N GLY A 14 28.12 2.39 8.81
CA GLY A 14 26.73 2.23 8.41
C GLY A 14 25.94 1.48 9.48
N SER A 15 25.89 1.93 10.74
CA SER A 15 25.23 3.16 11.21
C SER A 15 23.83 3.35 10.62
N GLY A 16 22.82 3.04 11.45
CA GLY A 16 21.40 3.24 11.17
C GLY A 16 20.51 2.89 12.36
N LYS A 17 21.02 3.00 13.59
CA LYS A 17 20.22 3.07 14.81
C LYS A 17 20.47 4.42 15.43
N THR A 18 19.67 5.39 15.01
CA THR A 18 19.55 6.66 15.71
C THR A 18 18.10 6.78 16.18
N ASP A 19 17.82 6.09 17.28
CA ASP A 19 16.73 6.44 18.20
C ASP A 19 17.05 7.80 18.84
N THR A 20 16.97 8.89 18.07
CA THR A 20 16.90 10.22 18.67
C THR A 20 15.44 10.46 19.07
N ARG A 21 15.10 10.06 20.29
CA ARG A 21 13.95 10.61 21.01
C ARG A 21 14.22 12.09 21.31
N SER A 22 14.10 12.95 20.29
CA SER A 22 13.87 14.36 20.53
C SER A 22 12.40 14.50 20.87
N ALA A 23 12.12 14.79 22.14
CA ALA A 23 10.83 15.24 22.62
C ALA A 23 10.50 16.63 22.05
N VAL A 24 10.34 16.71 20.72
CA VAL A 24 9.66 17.82 20.08
C VAL A 24 8.22 17.71 20.53
N LYS A 25 7.63 18.80 21.05
CA LYS A 25 6.19 18.89 21.27
C LYS A 25 5.52 18.45 19.98
N LYS A 26 5.01 17.21 19.89
CA LYS A 26 4.29 16.73 18.71
C LYS A 26 3.12 17.68 18.51
N THR A 27 3.26 18.53 17.52
CA THR A 27 2.21 19.41 17.03
C THR A 27 1.06 18.51 16.60
N ARG A 28 -0.19 18.98 16.62
CA ARG A 28 -1.31 18.17 16.11
C ARG A 28 -1.05 17.67 14.69
N MET A 29 -0.32 18.45 13.89
CA MET A 29 0.15 18.08 12.56
C MET A 29 1.13 16.89 12.56
N ASP A 30 2.11 16.87 13.47
CA ASP A 30 3.10 15.77 13.57
C ASP A 30 2.41 14.44 13.91
N ARG A 31 1.38 14.47 14.76
CA ARG A 31 0.59 13.28 15.09
C ARG A 31 -0.18 12.73 13.89
N ILE A 32 -0.67 13.59 13.00
CA ILE A 32 -1.38 13.16 11.78
C ILE A 32 -0.38 12.51 10.82
N VAL A 33 0.77 13.16 10.59
CA VAL A 33 1.84 12.62 9.74
C VAL A 33 2.37 11.29 10.27
N ASP A 34 2.55 11.16 11.58
CA ASP A 34 2.94 9.90 12.23
C ASP A 34 1.91 8.79 12.06
N THR A 35 0.62 9.15 12.03
CA THR A 35 -0.48 8.20 11.85
C THR A 35 -0.52 7.69 10.42
N ILE A 36 -0.46 8.60 9.45
CA ILE A 36 -0.36 8.23 8.02
C ILE A 36 0.88 7.37 7.80
N SER A 37 2.04 7.82 8.27
CA SER A 37 3.29 7.07 8.15
C SER A 37 3.20 5.68 8.79
N GLY A 38 2.57 5.58 9.97
CA GLY A 38 2.36 4.31 10.65
C GLY A 38 1.47 3.31 9.90
N ILE A 39 0.50 3.78 9.11
CA ILE A 39 -0.41 2.93 8.34
C ILE A 39 0.24 2.50 7.01
N PHE A 40 1.02 3.38 6.39
CA PHE A 40 1.64 3.11 5.09
C PHE A 40 2.94 2.31 5.18
N VAL A 41 3.77 2.49 6.22
CA VAL A 41 5.06 1.78 6.36
C VAL A 41 4.94 0.26 6.21
N PRO A 42 3.95 -0.43 6.83
CA PRO A 42 3.75 -1.87 6.65
C PRO A 42 3.37 -2.27 5.21
N THR A 43 2.77 -1.36 4.44
CA THR A 43 2.32 -1.62 3.07
C THR A 43 3.38 -1.32 2.01
N LEU A 44 4.42 -0.53 2.35
CA LEU A 44 5.49 -0.15 1.43
C LEU A 44 6.17 -1.34 0.73
N PRO A 45 6.50 -2.47 1.40
CA PRO A 45 7.19 -3.58 0.74
C PRO A 45 6.38 -4.17 -0.42
N VAL A 46 5.07 -4.34 -0.22
CA VAL A 46 4.16 -4.92 -1.22
C VAL A 46 4.00 -3.97 -2.41
N ILE A 47 3.78 -2.68 -2.15
CA ILE A 47 3.61 -1.66 -3.19
C ILE A 47 4.90 -1.46 -3.99
N THR A 48 6.05 -1.51 -3.33
CA THR A 48 7.37 -1.41 -3.98
C THR A 48 7.60 -2.60 -4.90
N ALA A 49 7.31 -3.82 -4.45
CA ALA A 49 7.43 -5.02 -5.29
C ALA A 49 6.49 -4.98 -6.51
N ALA A 50 5.22 -4.61 -6.29
CA ALA A 50 4.22 -4.48 -7.35
C ALA A 50 4.62 -3.41 -8.38
N GLY A 51 5.15 -2.27 -7.92
CA GLY A 51 5.59 -1.15 -8.76
C GLY A 51 6.82 -1.48 -9.60
N ILE A 52 7.85 -2.08 -9.00
CA ILE A 52 9.05 -2.51 -9.73
C ILE A 52 8.68 -3.53 -10.81
N LEU A 53 7.82 -4.50 -10.49
CA LEU A 53 7.36 -5.50 -11.45
C LEU A 53 6.55 -4.86 -12.60
N LYS A 54 5.68 -3.89 -12.28
CA LYS A 54 4.91 -3.16 -13.29
C LYS A 54 5.81 -2.37 -14.24
N ALA A 55 6.79 -1.66 -13.68
CA ALA A 55 7.76 -0.88 -14.43
C ALA A 55 8.61 -1.77 -15.35
N LEU A 56 9.03 -2.94 -14.85
CA LEU A 56 9.77 -3.90 -15.65
C LEU A 56 8.93 -4.44 -16.82
N MET A 57 7.67 -4.81 -16.56
CA MET A 57 6.75 -5.26 -17.62
C MET A 57 6.49 -4.18 -18.66
N LEU A 58 6.31 -2.94 -18.22
CA LEU A 58 6.12 -1.80 -19.11
C LEU A 58 7.37 -1.57 -19.99
N LEU A 59 8.56 -1.68 -19.41
CA LEU A 59 9.83 -1.54 -20.14
C LEU A 59 10.03 -2.66 -21.17
N LEU A 60 9.78 -3.92 -20.80
CA LEU A 60 9.88 -5.07 -21.70
C LEU A 60 8.88 -5.01 -22.86
N SER A 61 7.68 -4.50 -22.60
CA SER A 61 6.67 -4.25 -23.63
C SER A 61 7.09 -3.09 -24.55
N ALA A 62 7.63 -1.99 -24.00
CA ALA A 62 8.09 -0.84 -24.78
C ALA A 62 9.25 -1.19 -25.73
N LEU A 63 10.12 -2.13 -25.34
CA LEU A 63 11.22 -2.61 -26.18
C LEU A 63 10.80 -3.70 -27.18
N ASN A 64 9.51 -4.06 -27.28
CA ASN A 64 8.99 -5.17 -28.08
C ASN A 64 9.65 -6.54 -27.80
N LEU A 65 10.30 -6.70 -26.64
CA LEU A 65 10.91 -7.98 -26.24
C LEU A 65 9.86 -9.01 -25.79
N LEU A 66 8.73 -8.53 -25.25
CA LEU A 66 7.57 -9.35 -24.90
C LEU A 66 6.36 -8.87 -25.70
N ASN A 67 5.70 -9.81 -26.39
CA ASN A 67 4.42 -9.54 -27.01
C ASN A 67 3.36 -9.30 -25.92
N ALA A 68 2.71 -8.15 -25.95
CA ALA A 68 1.70 -7.76 -24.96
C ALA A 68 0.46 -8.69 -24.97
N GLU A 69 0.28 -9.45 -26.05
CA GLU A 69 -0.80 -10.45 -26.18
C GLU A 69 -0.43 -11.84 -25.64
N SER A 70 0.80 -12.02 -25.18
CA SER A 70 1.22 -13.26 -24.55
C SER A 70 0.45 -13.49 -23.24
N ASN A 71 -0.10 -14.69 -23.06
CA ASN A 71 -0.71 -15.12 -21.79
C ASN A 71 0.25 -14.94 -20.59
N THR A 72 1.56 -15.09 -20.83
CA THR A 72 2.60 -14.86 -19.82
C THR A 72 2.66 -13.39 -19.40
N TYR A 73 2.56 -12.46 -20.36
CA TYR A 73 2.51 -11.02 -20.07
C TYR A 73 1.24 -10.68 -19.29
N TYR A 74 0.09 -11.25 -19.67
CA TYR A 74 -1.17 -11.03 -18.99
C TYR A 74 -1.12 -11.47 -17.52
N ILE A 75 -0.64 -12.69 -17.24
CA ILE A 75 -0.54 -13.21 -15.86
C ILE A 75 0.41 -12.33 -15.03
N LEU A 76 1.55 -11.94 -15.59
CA LEU A 76 2.55 -11.17 -14.86
C LEU A 76 2.11 -9.72 -14.62
N SER A 77 1.42 -9.11 -15.59
CA SER A 77 0.78 -7.80 -15.46
C SER A 77 -0.38 -7.81 -14.46
N PHE A 78 -1.15 -8.91 -14.41
CA PHE A 78 -2.20 -9.12 -13.42
C PHE A 78 -1.64 -9.19 -12.00
N VAL A 79 -0.59 -10.00 -11.77
CA VAL A 79 0.09 -10.09 -10.46
C VAL A 79 0.67 -8.74 -10.04
N SER A 80 1.31 -8.04 -10.97
CA SER A 80 1.82 -6.67 -10.77
C SER A 80 0.71 -5.70 -10.35
N SER A 81 -0.47 -5.78 -10.96
CA SER A 81 -1.58 -4.87 -10.69
C SER A 81 -2.36 -5.26 -9.43
N ALA A 82 -2.33 -6.53 -9.01
CA ALA A 82 -3.01 -7.03 -7.83
C ALA A 82 -2.52 -6.33 -6.54
N GLY A 83 -1.22 -6.08 -6.39
CA GLY A 83 -0.67 -5.39 -5.22
C GLY A 83 -1.25 -3.97 -5.02
N PHE A 84 -1.54 -3.28 -6.12
CA PHE A 84 -2.20 -1.95 -6.08
C PHE A 84 -3.72 -2.06 -5.93
N TYR A 85 -4.34 -3.08 -6.53
CA TYR A 85 -5.77 -3.32 -6.43
C TYR A 85 -6.20 -3.65 -4.99
N PHE A 86 -5.44 -4.50 -4.30
CA PHE A 86 -5.67 -4.89 -2.90
C PHE A 86 -5.06 -3.91 -1.89
N LEU A 87 -4.57 -2.75 -2.34
CA LEU A 87 -4.05 -1.70 -1.47
C LEU A 87 -5.02 -1.27 -0.35
N PRO A 88 -6.34 -1.12 -0.59
CA PRO A 88 -7.30 -0.84 0.48
C PRO A 88 -7.29 -1.92 1.57
N LEU A 89 -7.20 -3.20 1.18
CA LEU A 89 -7.17 -4.33 2.10
C LEU A 89 -5.89 -4.33 2.95
N LEU A 90 -4.74 -4.03 2.34
CA LEU A 90 -3.46 -3.94 3.04
C LEU A 90 -3.42 -2.79 4.06
N LEU A 91 -4.02 -1.64 3.70
CA LEU A 91 -4.12 -0.50 4.61
C LEU A 91 -5.12 -0.75 5.73
N ALA A 92 -6.26 -1.39 5.47
CA ALA A 92 -7.31 -1.62 6.47
C ALA A 92 -6.78 -2.34 7.72
N HIS A 93 -5.92 -3.35 7.56
CA HIS A 93 -5.30 -4.04 8.69
C HIS A 93 -4.37 -3.11 9.51
N SER A 94 -3.61 -2.24 8.84
CA SER A 94 -2.68 -1.31 9.49
C SER A 94 -3.42 -0.14 10.15
N THR A 95 -4.52 0.33 9.54
CA THR A 95 -5.45 1.31 10.10
C THR A 95 -6.11 0.77 11.37
N ALA A 96 -6.71 -0.42 11.31
CA ALA A 96 -7.35 -1.08 12.47
C ALA A 96 -6.42 -1.16 13.68
N LYS A 97 -5.18 -1.59 13.47
CA LYS A 97 -4.16 -1.62 14.53
C LYS A 97 -3.79 -0.24 15.07
N ARG A 98 -3.89 0.81 14.25
CA ARG A 98 -3.50 2.17 14.63
C ARG A 98 -4.61 2.94 15.34
N PHE A 99 -5.87 2.71 14.98
CA PHE A 99 -7.04 3.31 15.63
C PHE A 99 -7.64 2.45 16.76
N GLY A 100 -7.15 1.21 16.92
CA GLY A 100 -7.55 0.31 18.01
C GLY A 100 -8.81 -0.51 17.71
N GLY A 101 -9.20 -0.61 16.44
CA GLY A 101 -10.28 -1.47 15.96
C GLY A 101 -9.84 -2.93 15.80
N ASP A 102 -10.83 -3.82 15.60
CA ASP A 102 -10.57 -5.22 15.29
C ASP A 102 -10.08 -5.37 13.83
N PRO A 103 -8.86 -5.87 13.58
CA PRO A 103 -8.31 -5.98 12.23
C PRO A 103 -9.07 -6.96 11.33
N TYR A 104 -9.71 -7.99 11.88
CA TYR A 104 -10.51 -8.94 11.09
C TYR A 104 -11.79 -8.29 10.59
N LEU A 105 -12.45 -7.49 11.43
CA LEU A 105 -13.64 -6.74 11.03
C LEU A 105 -13.31 -5.69 9.96
N ALA A 106 -12.21 -4.96 10.11
CA ALA A 106 -11.77 -3.97 9.12
C ALA A 106 -11.42 -4.61 7.78
N LEU A 107 -10.74 -5.76 7.80
CA LEU A 107 -10.46 -6.57 6.60
C LEU A 107 -11.75 -7.09 5.95
N PHE A 108 -12.70 -7.57 6.74
CA PHE A 108 -13.98 -8.07 6.24
C PHE A 108 -14.80 -6.97 5.53
N LEU A 109 -14.95 -5.80 6.17
CA LEU A 109 -15.64 -4.66 5.58
C LEU A 109 -14.97 -4.18 4.29
N THR A 110 -13.64 -4.14 4.28
CA THR A 110 -12.88 -3.76 3.09
C THR A 110 -13.00 -4.81 1.98
N ALA A 111 -13.05 -6.09 2.32
CA ALA A 111 -13.25 -7.17 1.35
C ALA A 111 -14.66 -7.12 0.71
N ILE A 112 -15.70 -6.73 1.47
CA ILE A 112 -17.05 -6.50 0.93
C ILE A 112 -17.01 -5.38 -0.12
N LEU A 113 -16.30 -4.28 0.14
CA LEU A 113 -16.17 -3.18 -0.82
C LEU A 113 -15.39 -3.55 -2.08
N LEU A 114 -14.52 -4.54 -1.99
CA LEU A 114 -13.70 -5.03 -3.10
C LEU A 114 -14.29 -6.26 -3.79
N HIS A 115 -15.48 -6.70 -3.36
CA HIS A 115 -16.13 -7.89 -3.90
C HIS A 115 -16.40 -7.71 -5.40
N PRO A 116 -16.07 -8.70 -6.25
CA PRO A 116 -16.23 -8.58 -7.69
C PRO A 116 -17.68 -8.29 -8.09
N ASP A 117 -18.66 -8.86 -7.38
CA ASP A 117 -20.07 -8.55 -7.63
C ASP A 117 -20.39 -7.09 -7.35
N PHE A 118 -19.88 -6.51 -6.25
CA PHE A 118 -20.08 -5.10 -5.92
C PHE A 118 -19.48 -4.18 -6.99
N ILE A 119 -18.33 -4.56 -7.55
CA ILE A 119 -17.66 -3.83 -8.63
C ILE A 119 -18.38 -4.04 -9.98
N SER A 120 -18.97 -5.21 -10.22
CA SER A 120 -19.71 -5.51 -11.44
C SER A 120 -20.97 -4.66 -11.55
N VAL A 121 -21.68 -4.48 -10.44
CA VAL A 121 -22.89 -3.63 -10.37
C VAL A 121 -22.56 -2.16 -10.65
N PHE A 122 -21.35 -1.70 -10.27
CA PHE A 122 -20.83 -0.39 -10.67
C PHE A 122 -20.56 -0.29 -12.17
N LYS A 123 -19.96 -1.33 -12.79
CA LYS A 123 -19.64 -1.34 -14.23
C LYS A 123 -20.89 -1.35 -15.11
N GLU A 124 -21.97 -1.95 -14.64
CA GLU A 124 -23.24 -2.02 -15.38
C GLU A 124 -24.09 -0.75 -15.23
N GLY A 125 -23.60 0.28 -14.51
CA GLY A 125 -24.35 1.51 -14.28
C GLY A 125 -25.62 1.31 -13.45
N GLY A 126 -25.70 0.19 -12.72
CA GLY A 126 -26.81 -0.10 -11.84
C GLY A 126 -26.95 1.01 -10.79
N SER A 127 -28.17 1.22 -10.30
CA SER A 127 -28.41 2.05 -9.12
C SER A 127 -28.87 1.10 -8.03
N LEU A 128 -28.02 0.79 -7.05
CA LEU A 128 -28.46 0.02 -5.89
C LEU A 128 -29.26 0.94 -4.99
N THR A 129 -30.49 0.53 -4.71
CA THR A 129 -31.35 1.23 -3.76
C THR A 129 -31.28 0.48 -2.45
N PHE A 130 -30.72 1.09 -1.41
CA PHE A 130 -30.74 0.55 -0.05
C PHE A 130 -31.77 1.34 0.75
N LEU A 131 -32.81 0.67 1.27
CA LEU A 131 -33.86 1.32 2.07
C LEU A 131 -34.50 2.55 1.38
N SER A 132 -34.78 2.47 0.07
CA SER A 132 -35.34 3.56 -0.75
C SER A 132 -34.44 4.79 -0.94
N LEU A 133 -33.18 4.73 -0.52
CA LEU A 133 -32.17 5.77 -0.80
C LEU A 133 -31.33 5.37 -2.03
N PRO A 134 -31.17 6.27 -3.02
CA PRO A 134 -30.29 6.03 -4.15
C PRO A 134 -28.84 6.09 -3.70
N ILE A 135 -28.12 4.97 -3.78
CA ILE A 135 -26.68 4.95 -3.53
C ILE A 135 -25.97 5.13 -4.87
N THR A 136 -25.34 6.28 -5.06
CA THR A 136 -24.39 6.48 -6.15
C THR A 136 -23.18 5.58 -5.90
N MET A 137 -23.05 4.53 -6.68
CA MET A 137 -21.96 3.58 -6.54
C MET A 137 -20.66 4.19 -7.10
N MET A 138 -19.59 4.10 -6.33
CA MET A 138 -18.23 4.50 -6.73
C MET A 138 -17.31 3.30 -6.48
N SER A 139 -16.49 2.92 -7.46
CA SER A 139 -15.48 1.88 -7.25
C SER A 139 -14.39 2.38 -6.31
N TYR A 140 -14.18 1.65 -5.22
CA TYR A 140 -13.16 1.94 -4.20
C TYR A 140 -11.84 1.18 -4.42
N SER A 141 -11.75 0.44 -5.53
CA SER A 141 -10.55 -0.30 -5.91
C SER A 141 -9.36 0.64 -6.05
N SER A 142 -8.22 0.26 -5.47
CA SER A 142 -7.00 1.09 -5.47
C SER A 142 -7.12 2.45 -4.76
N THR A 143 -8.15 2.67 -3.93
CA THR A 143 -8.31 3.91 -3.14
C THR A 143 -8.00 3.70 -1.66
N VAL A 144 -7.29 4.65 -1.06
CA VAL A 144 -6.84 4.56 0.35
C VAL A 144 -7.87 5.07 1.35
N VAL A 145 -8.79 5.92 0.88
CA VAL A 145 -9.76 6.63 1.73
C VAL A 145 -10.69 5.67 2.49
N PRO A 146 -11.31 4.65 1.86
CA PRO A 146 -12.25 3.77 2.55
C PRO A 146 -11.57 2.93 3.64
N ALA A 147 -10.34 2.47 3.37
CA ALA A 147 -9.54 1.70 4.32
C ALA A 147 -9.15 2.51 5.57
N ILE A 148 -9.04 3.84 5.44
CA ILE A 148 -8.74 4.74 6.56
C ILE A 148 -10.01 5.09 7.35
N VAL A 149 -11.17 5.13 6.70
CA VAL A 149 -12.46 5.43 7.36
C VAL A 149 -13.02 4.22 8.12
N ILE A 150 -12.77 3.01 7.62
CA ILE A 150 -13.26 1.75 8.21
C ILE A 150 -12.37 1.23 9.35
N GLY A 151 -11.06 1.39 9.19
CA GLY A 151 -10.08 0.92 10.18
C GLY A 151 -9.94 1.83 11.37
#